data_AF-K9TUG4-F1
#
_entry.id   AF-K9TUG4-F1
#
_cell.length_a   1.000
_cell.length_b   1.000
_cell.length_c   1.000
_cell.angle_alpha   90.00
_cell.angle_beta   90.00
_cell.angle_gamma   90.00
#
_symmetry.space_group_name_H-M   'P 1'
#
loop_
_entity.id
_entity.type
_entity.pdbx_description
1 polymer ?
#
loop_
_entity_poly.entity_id
_entity_poly.type
_entity_poly.pdbx_seq_one_letter_code
_entity_poly.pdbx_strand_id
1 'polypeptide(L)' 'MAAQATKPTVGQDVAKSNANAPFPFRTIVSLILLAGNILVAAIYFHIINP' A
#
# COMPACT_ATOMS: atom_id res chain seq x y z
N MET A 1 0.03 45.67 -17.58
CA MET A 1 -0.49 44.85 -16.46
C MET A 1 -0.03 43.43 -16.71
N ALA A 2 1.00 42.96 -16.00
CA ALA A 2 1.60 41.64 -16.25
C ALA A 2 0.74 40.54 -15.60
N ALA A 3 0.38 39.51 -16.37
CA ALA A 3 -0.33 38.34 -15.89
C ALA A 3 0.59 37.50 -15.00
N GLN A 4 0.13 37.17 -13.79
CA GLN A 4 0.84 36.32 -12.84
C GLN A 4 0.74 34.87 -13.32
N ALA A 5 1.90 34.23 -13.54
CA ALA A 5 1.97 32.80 -13.86
C ALA A 5 1.50 31.97 -12.67
N THR A 6 0.45 31.19 -12.85
CA THR A 6 -0.10 30.25 -11.87
C THR A 6 0.96 29.21 -11.52
N LYS A 7 1.47 29.23 -10.28
CA LYS A 7 2.44 28.25 -9.77
C LYS A 7 1.86 26.83 -9.93
N PRO A 8 2.57 25.88 -10.56
CA PRO A 8 2.08 24.51 -10.69
C PRO A 8 1.89 23.89 -9.30
N THR A 9 0.67 23.48 -9.01
CA THR A 9 0.31 22.80 -7.75
C THR A 9 0.92 21.41 -7.77
N VAL A 10 2.05 21.25 -7.09
CA VAL A 10 2.73 19.98 -6.89
C VAL A 10 1.74 18.96 -6.30
N GLY A 11 1.56 17.82 -6.97
CA GLY A 11 0.69 16.72 -6.50
C GLY A 11 -0.71 16.63 -7.15
N GLN A 12 -0.98 17.38 -8.22
CA GLN A 12 -2.20 17.23 -9.04
C GLN A 12 -2.06 16.16 -10.15
N ASP A 13 -0.84 15.87 -10.62
CA ASP A 13 -0.58 14.87 -11.68
C ASP A 13 -0.55 13.40 -11.21
N VAL A 14 -0.71 13.16 -9.91
CA VAL A 14 -0.82 11.79 -9.39
C VAL A 14 -2.30 11.45 -9.40
N ALA A 15 -2.70 10.44 -10.19
CA ALA A 15 -4.07 9.94 -10.24
C ALA A 15 -4.55 9.64 -8.81
N LYS A 16 -5.40 10.51 -8.27
CA LYS A 16 -6.02 10.32 -6.96
C LYS A 16 -7.07 9.25 -7.14
N SER A 17 -6.75 8.03 -6.72
CA SER A 17 -7.74 6.96 -6.67
C SER A 17 -8.90 7.42 -5.78
N ASN A 18 -10.14 7.34 -6.27
CA ASN A 18 -11.36 7.51 -5.45
C ASN A 18 -11.57 6.33 -4.46
N ALA A 19 -10.47 5.75 -4.00
CA ALA A 19 -10.48 4.63 -3.09
C ALA A 19 -10.92 5.15 -1.73
N ASN A 20 -12.12 4.76 -1.34
CA ASN A 20 -12.65 5.05 -0.02
C ASN A 20 -12.21 3.95 0.95
N ALA A 21 -12.00 4.35 2.21
CA ALA A 21 -11.92 3.39 3.30
C ALA A 21 -13.17 2.50 3.27
N PRO A 22 -13.07 1.18 3.55
CA PRO A 22 -11.99 0.50 4.28
C PRO A 22 -10.89 -0.19 3.44
N PHE A 23 -10.67 0.19 2.18
CA PHE A 23 -9.62 -0.37 1.29
C PHE A 23 -9.48 -1.91 1.31
N PRO A 24 -10.58 -2.67 1.22
CA PRO A 24 -10.58 -4.11 1.51
C PRO A 24 -9.61 -4.90 0.64
N PHE A 25 -9.49 -4.55 -0.65
CA PHE A 25 -8.57 -5.21 -1.57
C PHE A 25 -7.10 -5.13 -1.13
N ARG A 26 -6.65 -3.93 -0.74
CA ARG A 26 -5.26 -3.72 -0.29
C ARG A 26 -5.01 -4.47 1.01
N THR A 27 -5.96 -4.39 1.95
CA THR A 27 -5.87 -5.07 3.24
C THR A 27 -5.81 -6.58 3.10
N ILE A 28 -6.66 -7.19 2.27
CA ILE A 28 -6.68 -8.65 2.06
C ILE A 28 -5.35 -9.12 1.46
N VAL A 29 -4.85 -8.43 0.44
CA VAL A 29 -3.56 -8.80 -0.19
C VAL A 29 -2.42 -8.67 0.82
N SER A 30 -2.38 -7.59 1.61
CA SER A 30 -1.39 -7.41 2.67
C SER A 30 -1.47 -8.50 3.74
N LEU A 31 -2.67 -8.93 4.14
CA LEU A 31 -2.85 -10.00 5.12
C LEU A 31 -2.38 -11.36 4.59
N ILE A 32 -2.63 -11.66 3.32
CA ILE A 32 -2.14 -12.90 2.68
C ILE A 32 -0.61 -12.91 2.65
N LEU A 33 0.01 -11.79 2.24
CA LEU A 33 1.48 -11.65 2.22
C LEU A 33 2.07 -11.80 3.63
N LEU A 34 1.45 -11.18 4.63
CA LEU A 34 1.88 -11.29 6.03
C LEU A 34 1.77 -12.73 6.54
N ALA A 35 0.64 -13.40 6.29
CA ALA A 35 0.44 -14.78 6.70
C ALA A 35 1.47 -15.72 6.06
N GLY A 36 1.75 -15.53 4.76
CA GLY A 36 2.81 -16.25 4.07
C GLY A 36 4.20 -16.02 4.68
N ASN A 37 4.54 -14.77 5.01
CA ASN A 37 5.81 -14.46 5.67
C ASN A 37 5.94 -15.11 7.06
N ILE A 38 4.87 -15.10 7.85
CA ILE A 38 4.84 -15.76 9.16
C ILE A 38 4.95 -17.28 9.00
N LEU A 39 4.30 -17.87 8.00
CA LEU A 39 4.42 -19.30 7.70
C LEU A 39 5.86 -19.69 7.37
N VAL A 40 6.53 -18.93 6.50
CA VAL A 40 7.95 -19.15 6.16
C VAL A 40 8.82 -19.04 7.41
N ALA A 41 8.59 -18.02 8.25
CA ALA A 41 9.31 -17.87 9.51
C ALA A 41 9.06 -19.06 10.46
N ALA A 42 7.82 -19.53 10.56
CA ALA A 42 7.47 -20.66 11.42
C ALA A 42 8.13 -21.98 10.98
N ILE A 43 8.33 -22.17 9.67
CA ILE A 43 9.14 -23.29 9.14
C ILE A 43 10.62 -23.07 9.48
N TYR A 44 11.16 -21.87 9.28
CA TYR A 44 12.57 -21.55 9.60
C TYR A 44 12.91 -21.79 11.07
N PHE A 45 12.05 -21.33 11.98
CA PHE A 45 12.20 -21.55 13.42
C PHE A 45 11.82 -22.96 13.87
N HIS A 46 11.55 -23.89 12.93
CA HIS A 46 11.24 -25.29 13.24
C HIS A 46 10.01 -25.45 14.15
N ILE A 47 9.10 -24.48 14.13
CA ILE A 47 7.87 -24.49 14.95
C ILE A 47 6.84 -25.47 14.38
N ILE A 48 6.71 -25.50 13.05
CA ILE A 48 5.75 -26.35 12.34
C ILE A 48 6.33 -27.74 12.01
N ASN A 49 7.66 -27.84 11.86
CA ASN A 49 8.35 -29.10 11.61
C ASN A 49 9.74 -29.10 12.28
N PRO A 50 9.84 -29.51 13.55
CA PRO A 50 11.10 -29.66 14.27
C PRO A 50 11.98 -30.79 13.76
#